data_AF-A0A178IE53-F1
#
_entry.id   AF-A0A178IE53-F1
#
_cell.length_a   1.000
_cell.length_b   1.000
_cell.length_c   1.000
_cell.angle_alpha   90.00
_cell.angle_beta   90.00
_cell.angle_gamma   90.00
#
_symmetry.space_group_name_H-M   'P 1'
#
loop_
_entity.id
_entity.type
_entity.pdbx_description
1 polymer ?
#
loop_
_entity_poly.entity_id
_entity_poly.type
_entity_poly.pdbx_seq_one_letter_code
_entity_poly.pdbx_strand_id
1 'polypeptide(L)'
;MAGINDIRLRSAITRLYSALTIRTGIVFTQTSIAKPGARDSALIIDVHAPSPAIPSRGEDETYTLAITPEQTVLRAPTTTGALRGLQTIIQLVRQDAGGFSFPPPSRLTIAPVFPGAAS
;
A
#
# COMPACT_ATOMS: atom_id res chain seq x y z
N MET A 1 -3.35 -18.41 -8.19
CA MET A 1 -4.33 -17.39 -7.76
C MET A 1 -4.18 -16.18 -8.66
N ALA A 2 -5.21 -15.85 -9.43
CA ALA A 2 -5.21 -14.65 -10.25
C ALA A 2 -5.12 -13.45 -9.31
N GLY A 3 -4.19 -12.52 -9.58
CA GLY A 3 -4.07 -11.30 -8.80
C GLY A 3 -5.42 -10.60 -8.73
N ILE A 4 -5.79 -10.10 -7.55
CA ILE A 4 -7.05 -9.40 -7.33
C ILE A 4 -7.18 -8.27 -8.36
N ASN A 5 -8.11 -8.42 -9.32
CA ASN A 5 -8.37 -7.42 -10.36
C ASN A 5 -9.33 -6.34 -9.82
N ASP A 6 -8.93 -5.71 -8.73
CA ASP A 6 -9.71 -4.66 -8.09
C ASP A 6 -9.32 -3.29 -8.68
N ILE A 7 -10.29 -2.64 -9.34
CA ILE A 7 -10.10 -1.33 -9.98
C ILE A 7 -9.72 -0.24 -8.98
N ARG A 8 -10.17 -0.35 -7.72
CA ARG A 8 -9.82 0.59 -6.64
C ARG A 8 -8.34 0.46 -6.30
N LEU A 9 -7.85 -0.78 -6.18
CA LEU A 9 -6.44 -1.04 -5.89
C LEU A 9 -5.54 -0.51 -7.01
N ARG A 10 -5.89 -0.79 -8.28
CA ARG A 10 -5.15 -0.29 -9.44
C ARG A 10 -5.12 1.23 -9.50
N SER A 11 -6.26 1.88 -9.26
CA SER A 11 -6.37 3.34 -9.23
C SER A 11 -5.52 3.95 -8.10
N ALA A 12 -5.47 3.29 -6.94
CA ALA A 12 -4.65 3.75 -5.82
C ALA A 12 -3.15 3.60 -6.09
N ILE A 13 -2.72 2.55 -6.80
CA ILE A 13 -1.34 2.39 -7.25
C ILE A 13 -0.95 3.50 -8.24
N THR A 14 -1.84 3.87 -9.16
CA THR A 14 -1.60 5.02 -10.05
C THR A 14 -1.44 6.32 -9.24
N ARG A 15 -2.30 6.56 -8.25
CA ARG A 15 -2.19 7.74 -7.38
C ARG A 15 -0.93 7.72 -6.52
N LEU A 16 -0.47 6.54 -6.08
CA LEU A 16 0.81 6.39 -5.38
C LEU A 16 1.95 6.90 -6.25
N TYR A 17 2.06 6.43 -7.50
CA TYR A 17 3.12 6.90 -8.40
C TYR A 17 3.04 8.40 -8.66
N SER A 18 1.83 8.94 -8.87
CA SER A 18 1.64 10.39 -9.02
C SER A 18 2.08 11.15 -7.76
N ALA A 19 1.69 10.69 -6.57
CA ALA A 19 2.05 11.32 -5.30
C ALA A 19 3.56 11.26 -5.04
N LEU A 20 4.20 10.12 -5.33
CA LEU A 20 5.66 9.99 -5.24
C LEU A 20 6.36 10.90 -6.23
N THR A 21 5.87 11.02 -7.46
CA THR A 21 6.43 11.94 -8.47
C THR A 21 6.34 13.38 -7.98
N ILE A 22 5.17 13.81 -7.48
CA ILE A 22 4.97 15.16 -6.94
C ILE A 22 5.88 15.43 -5.74
N ARG A 23 6.03 14.44 -4.85
CA ARG A 23 6.79 14.59 -3.61
C ARG A 23 8.30 14.52 -3.81
N THR A 24 8.75 13.80 -4.84
CA THR A 24 10.19 13.49 -5.04
C THR A 24 10.80 14.13 -6.28
N GLY A 25 9.99 14.54 -7.25
CA GLY A 25 10.46 14.92 -8.59
C GLY A 25 10.98 13.73 -9.42
N ILE A 26 11.04 12.52 -8.87
CA ILE A 26 11.44 11.31 -9.60
C ILE A 26 10.26 10.83 -10.42
N VAL A 27 10.46 10.68 -11.73
CA VAL A 27 9.46 10.13 -12.64
C VAL A 27 9.56 8.61 -12.62
N PHE A 28 8.52 7.96 -12.12
CA PHE A 28 8.40 6.50 -12.16
C PHE A 28 7.84 6.07 -13.51
N THR A 29 8.70 5.56 -14.40
CA THR A 29 8.29 5.06 -15.73
C THR A 29 7.59 3.70 -15.65
N GLN A 30 7.81 2.96 -14.56
CA GLN A 30 7.15 1.69 -14.28
C GLN A 30 5.78 1.93 -13.66
N THR A 31 4.75 2.03 -14.49
CA THR A 31 3.36 2.19 -14.08
C THR A 31 2.59 0.86 -14.05
N SER A 32 3.25 -0.24 -14.43
CA SER A 32 2.65 -1.57 -14.49
C SER A 32 2.84 -2.34 -13.18
N ILE A 33 1.76 -2.98 -12.73
CA ILE A 33 1.77 -3.92 -11.61
C ILE A 33 2.44 -5.20 -12.11
N ALA A 34 3.52 -5.63 -11.45
CA ALA A 34 4.19 -6.87 -11.78
C ALA A 34 3.22 -8.07 -11.66
N LYS A 35 3.49 -9.14 -12.41
CA LYS A 35 2.68 -10.36 -12.31
C LYS A 35 2.70 -10.87 -10.85
N PRO A 36 1.59 -11.42 -10.35
CA PRO A 36 1.57 -12.03 -9.02
C PRO A 36 2.74 -13.01 -8.85
N GLY A 37 3.49 -12.87 -7.75
CA GLY A 37 4.65 -13.70 -7.45
C GLY A 37 6.01 -13.15 -7.91
N ALA A 38 6.06 -12.00 -8.59
CA ALA A 38 7.31 -11.29 -8.81
C ALA A 38 7.91 -10.82 -7.47
N ARG A 39 9.10 -11.29 -7.12
CA ARG A 39 9.77 -10.96 -5.84
C ARG A 39 10.80 -9.85 -5.96
N ASP A 40 11.17 -9.46 -7.17
CA ASP A 40 12.21 -8.45 -7.43
C ASP A 40 11.67 -7.01 -7.43
N SER A 41 10.54 -6.77 -6.75
CA SER A 41 9.91 -5.44 -6.68
C SER A 41 10.25 -4.75 -5.37
N ALA A 42 10.65 -3.49 -5.43
CA ALA A 42 10.94 -2.68 -4.23
C ALA A 42 9.69 -2.46 -3.34
N LEU A 43 8.48 -2.54 -3.92
CA LEU A 43 7.22 -2.53 -3.19
C LEU A 43 6.36 -3.73 -3.63
N ILE A 44 6.01 -4.57 -2.66
CA ILE A 44 5.09 -5.69 -2.84
C ILE A 44 3.79 -5.39 -2.11
N ILE A 45 2.65 -5.55 -2.81
CA ILE A 45 1.31 -5.37 -2.26
C ILE A 45 0.60 -6.71 -2.32
N ASP A 46 0.36 -7.29 -1.16
CA ASP A 46 -0.27 -8.60 -0.97
C ASP A 46 -1.65 -8.39 -0.31
N VAL A 47 -2.70 -8.67 -1.08
CA VAL A 47 -4.09 -8.49 -0.66
C VAL A 47 -4.77 -9.84 -0.72
N HIS A 48 -5.40 -10.23 0.39
CA HIS A 48 -6.00 -11.57 0.50
C HIS A 48 -7.37 -11.67 -0.19
N ALA A 49 -8.23 -10.66 0.00
CA ALA A 49 -9.57 -10.63 -0.56
C ALA A 49 -9.96 -9.23 -1.11
N PRO A 50 -10.83 -9.16 -2.13
CA PRO A 50 -11.41 -7.89 -2.54
C PRO A 50 -12.35 -7.34 -1.45
N SER A 51 -12.42 -6.02 -1.33
CA SER A 51 -13.46 -5.38 -0.53
C SER A 51 -14.80 -5.34 -1.28
N PRO A 52 -15.94 -5.18 -0.58
CA PRO A 52 -17.23 -4.93 -1.21
C PRO A 52 -17.18 -3.77 -2.21
N ALA A 53 -18.00 -3.84 -3.26
CA ALA A 53 -18.11 -2.79 -4.26
C ALA A 53 -18.65 -1.48 -3.67
N ILE A 54 -19.54 -1.59 -2.69
CA ILE A 54 -20.09 -0.46 -1.93
C ILE A 54 -19.42 -0.47 -0.56
N PRO A 55 -18.72 0.62 -0.16
CA PRO A 55 -18.11 0.71 1.16
C PRO A 55 -19.14 0.46 2.27
N SER A 56 -18.79 -0.41 3.20
CA SER A 56 -19.64 -0.81 4.32
C SER A 56 -18.95 -0.54 5.66
N ARG A 57 -19.75 -0.29 6.69
CA ARG A 57 -19.23 -0.10 8.03
C ARG A 57 -18.71 -1.43 8.57
N GLY A 58 -17.50 -1.41 9.14
CA GLY A 58 -16.87 -2.61 9.70
C GLY A 58 -16.00 -3.39 8.71
N GLU A 59 -15.73 -2.84 7.51
CA GLU A 59 -14.69 -3.40 6.64
C GLU A 59 -13.35 -3.50 7.39
N ASP A 60 -12.66 -4.61 7.15
CA ASP A 60 -11.34 -4.82 7.74
C ASP A 60 -10.33 -3.88 7.09
N GLU A 61 -10.09 -2.75 7.75
CA GLU A 61 -9.11 -1.75 7.36
C GLU A 61 -7.69 -2.08 7.86
N THR A 62 -7.48 -3.27 8.44
CA THR A 62 -6.19 -3.67 9.01
C THR A 62 -5.16 -3.89 7.91
N TYR A 63 -3.91 -3.53 8.19
CA TYR A 63 -2.78 -3.90 7.34
C TYR A 63 -1.49 -4.00 8.14
N THR A 64 -0.51 -4.68 7.56
CA THR A 64 0.87 -4.67 8.04
C THR A 64 1.79 -4.10 6.98
N LEU A 65 2.74 -3.27 7.41
CA LEU A 65 3.80 -2.74 6.56
C LEU A 65 5.15 -3.22 7.12
N ALA A 66 5.89 -3.96 6.31
CA ALA A 66 7.25 -4.39 6.64
C ALA A 66 8.23 -3.66 5.71
N ILE A 67 9.13 -2.87 6.29
CA ILE A 67 10.16 -2.12 5.58
C ILE A 67 11.49 -2.79 5.87
N THR A 68 12.21 -3.16 4.81
CA THR A 68 13.58 -3.70 4.85
C THR A 68 14.45 -2.90 3.89
N PRO A 69 15.79 -3.01 3.97
CA PRO A 69 16.68 -2.36 3.00
C PRO A 69 16.41 -2.78 1.55
N GLU A 70 15.93 -4.00 1.32
CA GLU A 70 15.72 -4.56 -0.02
C GLU A 70 14.31 -4.30 -0.56
N GLN A 71 13.30 -4.33 0.31
CA GLN A 71 11.90 -4.26 -0.10
C GLN A 71 10.98 -3.69 0.98
N THR A 72 9.88 -3.11 0.54
CA THR A 72 8.71 -2.79 1.36
C THR A 72 7.57 -3.74 1.01
N VAL A 73 6.97 -4.37 2.02
CA VAL A 73 5.86 -5.31 1.84
C VAL A 73 4.64 -4.83 2.61
N LEU A 74 3.59 -4.49 1.88
CA LEU A 74 2.25 -4.20 2.41
C LEU A 74 1.40 -5.46 2.32
N ARG A 75 0.89 -5.94 3.46
CA ARG A 75 -0.08 -7.04 3.53
C ARG A 75 -1.38 -6.57 4.12
N ALA A 76 -2.49 -6.87 3.48
CA ALA A 76 -3.82 -6.53 3.97
C ALA A 76 -4.83 -7.68 3.75
N PRO A 77 -5.75 -7.93 4.71
CA PRO A 77 -6.83 -8.89 4.52
C PRO A 77 -7.79 -8.47 3.39
N THR A 78 -8.03 -7.17 3.23
CA THR A 78 -8.95 -6.63 2.22
C THR A 78 -8.32 -5.52 1.38
N THR A 79 -8.94 -5.21 0.23
CA THR A 79 -8.57 -4.04 -0.57
C THR A 79 -8.59 -2.76 0.26
N THR A 80 -9.58 -2.55 1.12
CA THR A 80 -9.70 -1.34 1.94
C THR A 80 -8.50 -1.19 2.88
N GLY A 81 -8.05 -2.27 3.55
CA GLY A 81 -6.81 -2.25 4.33
C GLY A 81 -5.58 -1.91 3.47
N ALA A 82 -5.50 -2.45 2.24
CA ALA A 82 -4.41 -2.12 1.32
C ALA A 82 -4.42 -0.63 0.90
N LEU A 83 -5.58 -0.05 0.64
CA LEU A 83 -5.72 1.36 0.31
C LEU A 83 -5.23 2.26 1.45
N ARG A 84 -5.54 1.91 2.70
CA ARG A 84 -5.01 2.61 3.89
C ARG A 84 -3.50 2.49 3.98
N GLY A 85 -2.96 1.28 3.80
CA GLY A 85 -1.51 1.05 3.83
C GLY A 85 -0.75 1.81 2.75
N LEU A 86 -1.30 1.92 1.53
CA LEU A 86 -0.71 2.73 0.45
C LEU A 86 -0.61 4.21 0.82
N GLN A 87 -1.63 4.76 1.51
CA GLN A 87 -1.57 6.12 2.00
C GLN A 87 -0.47 6.31 3.05
N THR A 88 -0.29 5.32 3.93
CA THR A 88 0.78 5.36 4.93
C THR A 88 2.16 5.26 4.30
N ILE A 89 2.34 4.43 3.26
CA ILE A 89 3.59 4.42 2.46
C ILE A 89 3.92 5.82 1.94
N ILE A 90 2.93 6.52 1.36
CA ILE A 90 3.13 7.89 0.88
C ILE A 90 3.62 8.79 2.01
N GLN A 91 3.00 8.71 3.20
CA GLN A 91 3.35 9.54 4.35
C GLN A 91 4.76 9.24 4.88
N LEU A 92 5.19 7.97 4.86
CA LEU A 92 6.48 7.52 5.38
C LEU A 92 7.68 7.91 4.53
N VAL A 93 7.49 8.19 3.24
CA VAL A 93 8.58 8.75 2.42
C VAL A 93 9.07 10.03 3.09
N ARG A 94 10.38 10.18 3.26
CA ARG A 94 11.00 11.39 3.79
C ARG A 94 11.88 12.00 2.71
N GLN A 95 12.01 13.31 2.76
CA GLN A 95 12.97 14.07 1.96
C GLN A 95 13.92 14.75 2.94
N ASP A 96 15.21 14.55 2.72
CA ASP A 96 16.27 15.25 3.44
C ASP A 96 17.40 15.67 2.47
N ALA A 97 18.48 16.23 3.01
CA ALA A 97 19.61 16.70 2.20
C ALA A 97 20.31 15.59 1.41
N GLY A 98 20.16 14.32 1.80
CA GLY A 98 20.72 13.14 1.13
C GLY A 98 19.79 12.50 0.11
N GLY A 99 18.54 12.97 -0.04
CA GLY A 99 17.58 12.47 -1.02
C GLY A 99 16.27 11.99 -0.38
N PHE A 100 15.71 10.91 -0.93
CA PHE A 100 14.44 10.33 -0.48
C PHE A 100 14.66 8.98 0.19
N SER A 101 14.02 8.77 1.34
CA SER A 101 14.20 7.57 2.12
C SER A 101 12.90 7.11 2.77
N PHE A 102 12.80 5.80 3.02
CA PHE A 102 11.88 5.27 4.02
C PHE A 102 12.51 5.37 5.41
N PRO A 103 11.71 5.24 6.49
CA PRO A 103 12.25 5.05 7.83
C PRO A 103 13.14 3.81 7.92
N PRO A 104 13.95 3.68 9.00
CA PRO A 104 14.73 2.48 9.26
C PRO A 104 13.88 1.20 9.22
N PRO A 105 14.51 0.03 8.99
CA PRO A 105 13.81 -1.24 8.92
C PRO A 105 12.86 -1.43 10.11
N SER A 106 11.59 -1.66 9.80
CA SER A 106 10.51 -1.65 10.79
C SER A 106 9.33 -2.48 10.32
N ARG A 107 8.55 -2.95 11.28
CA ARG A 107 7.26 -3.60 11.02
C ARG A 107 6.17 -2.86 11.79
N LEU A 108 5.20 -2.35 11.05
CA LEU A 108 4.03 -1.66 11.57
C LEU A 108 2.80 -2.53 11.37
N THR A 109 1.95 -2.62 12.39
CA THR A 109 0.62 -3.22 12.28
C THR A 109 -0.38 -2.13 12.62
N ILE A 110 -1.26 -1.80 11.68
CA ILE A 110 -2.25 -0.74 11.84
C ILE A 110 -3.62 -1.36 11.72
N ALA A 111 -4.42 -1.14 12.75
CA ALA A 111 -5.81 -1.55 12.84
C ALA A 111 -6.66 -0.32 13.15
N PRO A 112 -7.94 -0.28 12.70
CA PRO A 112 -8.84 0.82 13.04
C PRO A 112 -9.04 0.90 14.57
N VAL A 113 -8.86 2.10 15.12
CA VAL A 113 -9.00 2.38 16.57
C VAL A 113 -10.45 2.30 17.03
N PHE A 114 -11.39 2.45 16.10
CA PHE A 114 -12.81 2.23 16.34
C PHE A 114 -13.22 0.91 15.70
N PRO A 115 -13.59 -0.13 16.49
CA PRO A 115 -14.32 -1.24 15.91
C PRO A 115 -15.59 -0.64 15.32
N GLY A 116 -15.86 -0.90 14.04
CA GLY A 116 -17.14 -0.50 13.46
C GLY A 116 -18.22 -1.04 14.37
N ALA A 117 -18.94 -0.17 15.09
CA ALA A 117 -19.98 -0.61 15.99
C ALA A 117 -21.00 -1.35 15.12
N ALA A 118 -20.96 -2.68 15.22
CA ALA A 118 -22.04 -3.53 14.79
C ALA A 118 -23.22 -3.14 15.68
N SER A 119 -24.20 -2.50 15.06
CA SER A 119 -25.57 -2.41 15.58
C SER A 119 -26.37 -3.51 14.93
#